data_AF-A0A2C6M9Q4-F1
#
_entry.id   AF-A0A2C6M9Q4-F1
#
_cell.length_a   1.000
_cell.length_b   1.000
_cell.length_c   1.000
_cell.angle_alpha   90.00
_cell.angle_beta   90.00
_cell.angle_gamma   90.00
#
_symmetry.space_group_name_H-M   'P 1'
#
loop_
_entity.id
_entity.type
_entity.pdbx_description
1 polymer ?
#
loop_
_entity_poly.entity_id
_entity_poly.type
_entity_poly.pdbx_seq_one_letter_code
_entity_poly.pdbx_strand_id
1 'polypeptide(L)' 'MNTLTPVERQVLASFVDYLNGAFPGEITQIIFYGSRARGDNRQDSDMDILILVKDKKK' A
#
# COMPACT_ATOMS: atom_id res chain seq x y z
N MET A 1 -6.24 17.46 1.57
CA MET A 1 -6.90 16.90 0.36
C MET A 1 -6.13 15.64 -0.03
N ASN A 2 -6.81 14.57 -0.40
CA ASN A 2 -6.17 13.31 -0.82
C ASN A 2 -5.44 13.54 -2.16
N THR A 3 -4.11 13.56 -2.17
CA THR A 3 -3.27 14.01 -3.31
C THR A 3 -2.88 12.89 -4.28
N LEU A 4 -3.52 11.73 -4.22
CA LEU A 4 -3.23 10.64 -5.15
C LEU A 4 -3.82 10.89 -6.53
N THR A 5 -3.00 10.72 -7.56
CA THR A 5 -3.48 10.73 -8.94
C THR A 5 -4.41 9.53 -9.20
N PRO A 6 -5.26 9.57 -10.25
CA PRO A 6 -6.06 8.41 -10.62
C PRO A 6 -5.22 7.16 -10.89
N VAL A 7 -4.05 7.31 -11.51
CA VAL A 7 -3.12 6.21 -11.78
C VAL A 7 -2.56 5.63 -10.48
N GLU A 8 -2.11 6.47 -9.55
CA GLU A 8 -1.59 6.00 -8.25
C GLU A 8 -2.64 5.25 -7.45
N ARG A 9 -3.89 5.73 -7.47
CA ARG A 9 -5.03 5.04 -6.85
C ARG A 9 -5.27 3.68 -7.48
N GLN A 10 -5.21 3.60 -8.80
CA GLN A 10 -5.35 2.33 -9.53
C GLN A 10 -4.20 1.37 -9.20
N VAL A 11 -2.96 1.85 -9.16
CA VAL A 11 -1.78 1.05 -8.79
C VAL A 11 -1.93 0.51 -7.37
N LEU A 12 -2.32 1.33 -6.39
CA LEU A 12 -2.54 0.87 -5.01
C LEU A 12 -3.64 -0.19 -4.94
N ALA A 13 -4.75 0.00 -5.65
CA ALA A 13 -5.83 -0.98 -5.70
C ALA A 13 -5.36 -2.31 -6.30
N SER A 14 -4.72 -2.28 -7.46
CA SER A 14 -4.18 -3.47 -8.12
C SER A 14 -3.10 -4.17 -7.28
N PHE A 15 -2.29 -3.41 -6.53
CA PHE A 15 -1.30 -3.97 -5.62
C PHE A 15 -1.96 -4.71 -4.45
N VAL A 16 -2.99 -4.13 -3.84
CA VAL A 16 -3.78 -4.78 -2.78
C VAL A 16 -4.46 -6.05 -3.30
N ASP A 17 -5.10 -5.99 -4.47
CA ASP A 17 -5.77 -7.14 -5.07
C ASP A 17 -4.78 -8.27 -5.38
N TYR A 18 -3.63 -7.93 -5.98
CA TYR A 18 -2.56 -8.89 -6.27
C TYR A 18 -2.07 -9.58 -5.01
N LEU A 19 -1.77 -8.82 -3.95
CA LEU A 19 -1.26 -9.37 -2.70
C LEU A 19 -2.29 -10.27 -2.01
N ASN A 20 -3.56 -9.88 -1.98
CA ASN A 20 -4.62 -10.71 -1.40
C ASN A 20 -4.86 -11.99 -2.19
N GLY A 21 -4.69 -11.97 -3.51
CA GLY A 21 -4.78 -13.15 -4.36
C GLY A 21 -3.57 -14.08 -4.25
N ALA A 22 -2.37 -13.52 -4.15
CA ALA A 22 -1.12 -14.29 -4.04
C ALA A 22 -0.90 -14.90 -2.65
N PHE A 23 -1.41 -14.25 -1.60
CA PHE A 23 -1.22 -14.66 -0.20
C PHE A 23 -2.56 -14.75 0.57
N PRO A 24 -3.48 -15.62 0.13
CA PRO A 24 -4.84 -15.69 0.67
C PRO A 24 -4.81 -16.06 2.16
N GLY A 25 -5.37 -15.18 2.99
CA GLY A 25 -5.45 -15.39 4.43
C GLY A 25 -4.16 -15.15 5.21
N GLU A 26 -3.06 -14.75 4.58
CA GLU A 26 -1.77 -14.47 5.26
C GLU A 26 -1.60 -12.99 5.62
N ILE A 27 -2.20 -12.10 4.83
CA ILE A 27 -2.12 -10.66 5.04
C ILE A 27 -3.14 -10.22 6.09
N THR A 28 -2.66 -9.51 7.11
CA THR A 28 -3.49 -8.96 8.18
C THR A 28 -3.88 -7.52 7.87
N GLN A 29 -2.91 -6.69 7.44
CA GLN A 29 -3.15 -5.30 7.04
C GLN A 29 -2.17 -4.86 5.96
N ILE A 30 -2.62 -3.93 5.11
CA ILE A 30 -1.78 -3.17 4.17
C ILE A 30 -2.02 -1.70 4.48
N ILE A 31 -0.96 -0.98 4.83
CA ILE A 31 -1.04 0.42 5.27
C ILE A 31 -0.20 1.26 4.31
N PHE A 32 -0.86 2.20 3.64
CA PHE A 32 -0.19 3.23 2.87
C PHE A 32 0.20 4.39 3.79
N TYR A 33 1.48 4.76 3.80
CA TYR A 33 2.01 5.78 4.70
C TYR A 33 3.02 6.68 3.96
N GLY A 34 3.79 7.44 4.73
CA GLY A 34 4.81 8.31 4.17
C GLY A 34 4.23 9.59 3.56
N SER A 35 5.06 10.26 2.77
CA SER A 35 4.78 11.63 2.34
C SER A 35 3.57 11.72 1.40
N ARG A 36 3.42 10.73 0.50
CA ARG A 36 2.27 10.67 -0.41
C ARG A 36 0.95 10.38 0.29
N ALA A 37 0.97 9.64 1.39
CA ALA A 37 -0.24 9.43 2.20
C ALA A 37 -0.66 10.69 2.96
N ARG A 38 0.30 11.51 3.42
CA ARG A 38 0.03 12.77 4.14
C ARG A 38 -0.26 13.95 3.21
N GLY A 39 0.18 13.88 1.96
CA GLY A 39 0.04 14.94 0.97
C GLY A 39 1.11 16.03 1.06
N ASP A 40 2.24 15.76 1.71
CA ASP A 40 3.44 16.60 1.75
C ASP A 40 4.54 16.07 0.79
N ASN A 41 4.15 15.30 -0.22
CA ASN A 41 5.05 14.68 -1.19
C ASN A 41 5.56 15.66 -2.25
N ARG A 42 6.79 15.40 -2.70
CA ARG A 42 7.44 16.05 -3.86
C ARG A 42 7.25 15.20 -5.11
N GLN A 43 7.64 15.74 -6.26
CA GLN A 43 7.50 15.07 -7.56
C GLN A 43 8.22 13.71 -7.61
N ASP A 44 9.36 13.60 -6.94
CA ASP A 44 10.24 12.44 -6.86
C ASP A 44 9.98 11.57 -5.63
N SER A 45 8.93 11.84 -4.85
CA SER A 45 8.63 11.05 -3.66
C SER A 45 8.16 9.64 -4.00
N ASP A 46 8.67 8.68 -3.24
CA ASP A 46 8.29 7.28 -3.29
C ASP A 46 6.89 7.02 -2.70
N MET A 47 6.40 5.79 -2.88
CA MET A 47 5.16 5.28 -2.27
C MET A 47 5.50 4.26 -1.18
N ASP A 48 5.37 4.68 0.07
CA ASP A 48 5.69 3.84 1.22
C ASP A 48 4.50 2.96 1.63
N ILE A 49 4.70 1.64 1.67
CA ILE A 49 3.68 0.66 2.05
C ILE A 49 4.22 -0.27 3.14
N LEU A 50 3.47 -0.40 4.23
CA LEU A 50 3.72 -1.37 5.29
C LEU A 50 2.74 -2.53 5.12
N ILE A 51 3.26 -3.75 5.11
CA ILE A 51 2.46 -4.97 5.02
C ILE A 51 2.62 -5.73 6.34
N LEU A 52 1.52 -5.88 7.08
CA LEU A 52 1.45 -6.72 8.26
C LEU A 52 0.93 -8.10 7.85
N VAL A 53 1.74 -9.13 8.09
CA VAL A 53 1.40 -10.53 7.83
C VAL A 53 1.18 -11.27 9.13
N LYS A 54 0.49 -12.41 9.06
CA LYS A 54 0.38 -13.32 10.20
C LYS A 54 1.76 -13.77 10.66
N ASP A 55 1.87 -13.99 11.97
CA ASP A 55 3.08 -14.55 12.53
C ASP A 55 3.32 -15.94 11.92
N LYS A 56 4.54 -16.14 11.40
CA LYS A 56 4.96 -17.46 10.95
C LYS A 56 5.24 -18.26 12.20
N LYS A 57 4.26 -19.02 12.67
CA LYS A 57 4.50 -20.05 13.69
C LYS A 57 5.71 -20.87 13.23
N LYS A 58 6.77 -20.84 14.03
CA LYS A 58 7.99 -21.64 13.81
C LYS A 58 7.68 -23.13 13.88
#